data_AF-A0A9E5UAN6-F1
#
_entry.id   AF-A0A9E5UAN6-F1
#
_cell.length_a   1.000
_cell.length_b   1.000
_cell.length_c   1.000
_cell.angle_alpha   90.00
_cell.angle_beta   90.00
_cell.angle_gamma   90.00
#
_symmetry.space_group_name_H-M   'P 1'
#
loop_
_entity.id
_entity.type
_entity.pdbx_description
1 polymer ?
#
loop_
_entity_poly.entity_id
_entity_poly.type
_entity_poly.pdbx_seq_one_letter_code
_entity_poly.pdbx_strand_id
1 'polypeptide(L)' 'MLIILILIGLLILVNGFFACTEMALVTARQTRLKILADKGDLPATKVLAVQEKPSDFLATVQIGITLVGTAASAV' A
#
# COMPACT_ATOMS: atom_id res chain seq x y z
N MET A 1 -11.67 -23.43 -15.80
CA MET A 1 -12.50 -22.95 -14.66
C MET A 1 -11.68 -22.78 -13.40
N LEU A 2 -11.02 -23.82 -12.87
CA LEU A 2 -10.21 -23.73 -11.63
C LEU A 2 -9.04 -22.72 -11.73
N ILE A 3 -8.30 -22.72 -12.83
CA ILE A 3 -7.17 -21.80 -13.06
C ILE A 3 -7.62 -20.33 -13.03
N ILE A 4 -8.77 -20.03 -13.62
CA ILE A 4 -9.36 -18.67 -13.67
C ILE A 4 -9.73 -18.21 -12.26
N LEU A 5 -10.34 -19.08 -11.45
CA LEU A 5 -10.70 -18.78 -10.06
C LEU A 5 -9.45 -18.49 -9.19
N ILE A 6 -8.38 -19.27 -9.38
CA ILE A 6 -7.10 -19.03 -8.69
C ILE A 6 -6.51 -17.69 -9.11
N LEU A 7 -6.55 -17.37 -10.40
CA LEU A 7 -6.01 -16.11 -10.93
C LEU A 7 -6.79 -14.90 -10.40
N ILE A 8 -8.12 -14.94 -10.43
CA ILE A 8 -8.98 -13.89 -9.86
C ILE A 8 -8.72 -13.74 -8.36
N GLY A 9 -8.64 -14.85 -7.61
CA GLY A 9 -8.33 -14.83 -6.19
C GLY A 9 -6.98 -14.18 -5.90
N LEU A 10 -5.96 -14.48 -6.69
CA LEU A 10 -4.63 -13.85 -6.59
C LEU A 10 -4.70 -12.35 -6.86
N LEU A 11 -5.41 -11.91 -7.91
CA LEU A 11 -5.54 -10.49 -8.24
C LEU A 11 -6.30 -9.72 -7.16
N ILE A 12 -7.33 -10.31 -6.55
CA ILE A 12 -8.04 -9.71 -5.42
C ILE A 12 -7.09 -9.53 -4.23
N LEU A 13 -6.28 -10.53 -3.89
CA LEU A 13 -5.32 -10.43 -2.79
C LEU A 13 -4.27 -9.34 -3.05
N VAL A 14 -3.77 -9.25 -4.29
CA VAL A 14 -2.82 -8.21 -4.68
C VAL A 14 -3.47 -6.83 -4.58
N ASN A 15 -4.70 -6.66 -5.07
CA ASN A 15 -5.42 -5.40 -4.98
C ASN A 15 -5.68 -4.99 -3.51
N GLY A 16 -6.09 -5.96 -2.68
CA GLY A 16 -6.25 -5.79 -1.23
C GLY A 16 -4.95 -5.39 -0.54
N PHE A 17 -3.81 -5.97 -0.92
CA PHE A 17 -2.49 -5.57 -0.39
C PHE A 17 -2.16 -4.10 -0.69
N PHE A 18 -2.42 -3.65 -1.93
CA PHE A 18 -2.22 -2.24 -2.29
C PHE A 18 -3.18 -1.32 -1.54
N ALA A 19 -4.47 -1.67 -1.44
CA ALA A 19 -5.45 -0.90 -0.69
C ALA A 19 -5.12 -0.81 0.81
N CYS A 20 -4.64 -1.90 1.42
CA CYS A 20 -4.17 -1.92 2.80
C CYS A 20 -2.94 -1.01 2.98
N THR A 21 -2.03 -0.98 2.01
CA THR A 21 -0.84 -0.12 2.04
C THR A 21 -1.21 1.36 2.01
N GLU A 22 -2.16 1.75 1.15
CA GLU A 22 -2.71 3.11 1.10
C GLU A 22 -3.39 3.49 2.43
N MET A 23 -4.31 2.65 2.92
CA MET A 23 -4.99 2.88 4.20
C MET A 23 -4.02 2.97 5.37
N ALA A 24 -3.01 2.10 5.43
CA ALA A 24 -2.00 2.12 6.48
C ALA A 24 -1.24 3.45 6.50
N LEU A 25 -0.87 3.99 5.32
CA LEU A 25 -0.19 5.27 5.23
C LEU A 25 -1.09 6.44 5.64
N VAL A 26 -2.35 6.44 5.18
CA VAL A 26 -3.34 7.50 5.49
C VAL A 26 -3.71 7.50 6.98
N THR A 27 -3.80 6.33 7.61
CA THR A 27 -4.22 6.19 9.01
C THR A 27 -3.05 6.36 9.99
N ALA A 28 -1.82 6.19 9.53
CA ALA A 28 -0.63 6.30 10.36
C ALA A 28 -0.41 7.75 10.83
N ARG A 29 -0.54 7.96 12.15
CA ARG A 29 -0.39 9.28 12.76
C ARG A 29 1.07 9.72 12.78
N GLN A 30 1.40 10.77 12.01
CA GLN A 30 2.72 11.40 12.00
C GLN A 30 3.27 11.67 13.41
N THR A 31 2.44 12.20 14.32
CA THR A 31 2.85 12.52 15.69
C THR A 31 3.36 11.30 16.46
N ARG A 32 2.71 10.14 16.31
CA ARG A 32 3.11 8.91 17.00
C ARG A 32 4.40 8.35 16.40
N LEU A 33 4.53 8.41 15.08
CA LEU A 33 5.73 8.01 14.36
C LEU A 33 6.95 8.86 14.74
N LYS A 34 6.79 10.19 14.88
CA LYS A 34 7.87 11.09 15.35
C LYS A 34 8.37 10.69 16.73
N ILE A 35 7.46 10.41 17.66
CA ILE A 35 7.83 9.95 19.02
C ILE A 35 8.59 8.61 18.98
N LEU A 36 8.25 7.70 18.07
CA LEU A 36 8.95 6.42 17.89
C LEU A 36 10.34 6.63 17.27
N ALA A 37 10.45 7.48 16.24
CA ALA A 37 11.71 7.82 15.60
C ALA A 37 12.69 8.49 16.58
N ASP A 38 12.20 9.41 17.41
CA ASP A 38 13.00 10.07 18.47
C ASP A 38 13.51 9.07 19.53
N LYS A 39 12.83 7.93 19.69
CA LYS A 39 13.26 6.82 20.58
C LYS A 39 14.25 5.86 19.91
N GLY A 40 14.69 6.14 18.68
CA GLY A 40 15.64 5.32 17.93
C GLY A 40 15.00 4.24 17.06
N ASP A 41 13.68 4.30 16.82
CA ASP A 41 12.99 3.34 15.95
C ASP A 41 13.29 3.67 14.47
N LEU A 42 14.24 2.91 13.89
CA LEU A 42 14.64 3.00 12.50
C LEU A 42 13.46 2.81 11.51
N PRO A 43 12.54 1.84 11.68
CA PRO A 43 11.38 1.74 10.81
C PRO A 43 10.46 2.96 10.89
N ALA A 44 10.20 3.51 12.09
CA ALA A 44 9.40 4.72 12.24
C ALA A 44 10.03 5.92 11.50
N THR A 45 11.35 6.05 11.54
CA THR A 45 12.09 7.09 10.81
C THR A 45 11.91 6.96 9.30
N LYS A 46 11.96 5.74 8.75
CA LYS A 46 11.71 5.50 7.32
C LYS A 46 10.28 5.83 6.92
N VAL A 47 9.30 5.43 7.74
CA VAL A 47 7.89 5.72 7.47
C VAL A 47 7.62 7.22 7.54
N LEU A 48 8.27 7.96 8.45
CA LEU A 48 8.19 9.43 8.47
C LEU A 48 8.70 10.08 7.20
N ALA A 49 9.84 9.61 6.67
CA ALA A 49 10.39 10.12 5.41
C ALA A 49 9.42 9.89 4.24
N VAL A 50 8.75 8.73 4.20
CA VAL A 50 7.69 8.46 3.21
C VAL A 50 6.47 9.37 3.44
N GLN A 51 6.13 9.68 4.70
CA GLN A 51 5.05 10.60 5.05
C GLN A 51 5.36 12.09 4.79
N GLU A 52 6.60 12.48 4.48
CA GLU A 52 6.90 13.84 4.01
C GLU A 52 6.34 14.08 2.59
N LYS A 53 6.30 13.02 1.77
CA LYS A 53 5.73 13.04 0.41
C LYS A 53 4.82 11.82 0.20
N PRO A 54 3.68 11.75 0.92
CA PRO A 54 2.78 10.62 0.81
C PRO A 54 2.17 10.53 -0.59
N SER A 55 2.06 11.67 -1.30
CA SER A 55 1.52 11.79 -2.66
C SER A 55 2.24 10.88 -3.66
N ASP A 56 3.57 10.85 -3.63
CA ASP A 56 4.37 10.08 -4.60
C ASP A 56 4.21 8.57 -4.36
N PHE A 57 4.18 8.17 -3.10
CA PHE A 57 3.96 6.78 -2.71
C PHE A 57 2.52 6.33 -3.01
N LEU A 58 1.52 7.14 -2.67
CA LEU A 58 0.12 6.86 -2.96
C LEU A 58 -0.14 6.79 -4.46
N ALA A 59 0.43 7.70 -5.25
CA ALA A 59 0.33 7.64 -6.71
C ALA A 59 0.89 6.32 -7.27
N THR A 60 2.03 5.86 -6.75
CA THR A 60 2.63 4.57 -7.14
C THR A 60 1.73 3.39 -6.80
N VAL A 61 1.14 3.39 -5.59
CA VAL A 61 0.20 2.34 -5.14
C VAL A 61 -1.08 2.35 -5.98
N GLN A 62 -1.63 3.53 -6.28
CA GLN A 62 -2.82 3.69 -7.11
C GLN A 62 -2.62 3.18 -8.54
N ILE A 63 -1.46 3.48 -9.16
CA ILE A 63 -1.10 2.91 -10.46
C ILE A 63 -1.08 1.38 -10.37
N GLY A 64 -0.52 0.81 -9.30
CA GLY A 64 -0.56 -0.62 -9.03
C GLY A 64 -1.98 -1.19 -8.94
N ILE A 65 -2.87 -0.54 -8.19
CA ILE A 65 -4.31 -0.91 -8.08
C ILE A 65 -4.97 -0.89 -9.45
N THR A 66 -4.75 0.16 -10.24
CA THR A 66 -5.31 0.29 -11.59
C THR A 66 -4.81 -0.83 -12.50
N LEU A 67 -3.52 -1.11 -12.53
CA LEU A 67 -2.95 -2.18 -13.35
C LEU A 67 -3.52 -3.55 -12.99
N VAL A 68 -3.64 -3.85 -11.69
CA VAL A 68 -4.25 -5.08 -11.20
C VAL A 68 -5.73 -5.15 -11.57
N GLY A 69 -6.46 -4.03 -11.44
CA GLY A 69 -7.86 -3.95 -11.83
C GLY A 69 -8.08 -4.17 -13.32
N THR A 70 -7.26 -3.56 -14.18
CA THR A 70 -7.31 -3.77 -15.63
C THR A 70 -6.97 -5.21 -16.00
N ALA A 71 -5.95 -5.82 -15.38
CA ALA A 71 -5.61 -7.22 -15.59
C ALA A 71 -6.75 -8.17 -15.16
N ALA A 72 -7.42 -7.86 -14.04
CA ALA A 72 -8.57 -8.64 -13.57
C ALA A 72 -9.76 -8.54 -14.53
N SER A 73 -10.01 -7.35 -15.09
CA SER A 73 -11.10 -7.13 -16.06
C SER A 73 -10.85 -7.82 -17.40
N ALA A 74 -9.60 -8.16 -17.73
CA ALA A 74 -9.24 -8.82 -18.98
C ALA A 74 -9.32 -10.35 -18.91
N VAL A 75 -9.47 -10.91 -17.70
CA VAL A 75 -9.60 -12.35 -17.40
C VAL A 75 -11.06 -12.76 -17.33
#